data_AF-A0A420I1B8-F1
#
_entry.id   AF-A0A420I1B8-F1
#
_cell.length_a   1.000
_cell.length_b   1.000
_cell.length_c   1.000
_cell.angle_alpha   90.00
_cell.angle_beta   90.00
_cell.angle_gamma   90.00
#
_symmetry.space_group_name_H-M   'P 1'
#
loop_
_entity.id
_entity.type
_entity.pdbx_description
1 polymer ?
#
loop_
_entity_poly.entity_id
_entity_poly.type
_entity_poly.pdbx_seq_one_letter_code
_entity_poly.pdbx_strand_id
1 'polypeptide(L)'
;MRMEIVTRNVINCGGLIKSTMGHPCCHELLGRTEPLSVNDFHQHWWLHQPPRIVEDANNVPNIGDGLISFANKYTVADNHRKKVLLNHILEVPEAMQDPTPIRTRGRPIGSTHRDLSQYEYVENLLNPPRRRPCGRCNREGHNSRTCDLMYVE
;
A
#
# COMPACT_ATOMS: atom_id res chain seq x y z
N MET A 1 -26.53 -24.54 19.90
CA MET A 1 -27.54 -23.68 19.24
C MET A 1 -27.80 -24.24 17.86
N ARG A 2 -28.88 -25.01 17.67
CA ARG A 2 -29.34 -25.47 16.36
C ARG A 2 -30.04 -24.28 15.70
N MET A 3 -29.52 -23.78 14.58
CA MET A 3 -30.27 -22.85 13.74
C MET A 3 -31.37 -23.67 13.05
N GLU A 4 -32.60 -23.51 13.51
CA GLU A 4 -33.76 -24.01 12.81
C GLU A 4 -33.86 -23.25 11.48
N ILE A 5 -33.57 -23.95 10.38
CA ILE A 5 -33.78 -23.45 9.03
C ILE A 5 -35.30 -23.39 8.86
N VAL A 6 -35.85 -22.20 8.99
CA VAL A 6 -37.24 -21.90 8.66
C VAL A 6 -37.43 -22.19 7.18
N THR A 7 -38.01 -23.34 6.86
CA THR A 7 -38.48 -23.69 5.51
C THR A 7 -39.69 -22.83 5.19
N ARG A 8 -39.45 -21.55 4.84
CA ARG A 8 -40.47 -20.70 4.24
C ARG A 8 -40.89 -21.34 2.91
N ASN A 9 -42.19 -21.58 2.78
CA ASN A 9 -42.87 -22.07 1.59
C ASN A 9 -42.17 -21.61 0.31
N VAL A 10 -41.72 -22.57 -0.48
CA VAL A 10 -41.14 -22.36 -1.80
C VAL A 10 -42.26 -21.90 -2.73
N ILE A 11 -42.53 -20.60 -2.71
CA ILE A 11 -43.36 -19.96 -3.73
C ILE A 11 -42.60 -20.14 -5.04
N ASN A 12 -43.22 -20.79 -6.03
CA ASN A 12 -42.64 -21.00 -7.35
C ASN A 12 -41.96 -19.70 -7.84
N CYS A 13 -40.62 -19.69 -7.92
CA CYS A 13 -39.87 -18.53 -8.39
C CYS A 13 -40.21 -18.36 -9.87
N GLY A 14 -41.04 -17.37 -10.22
CA GLY A 14 -41.42 -17.08 -11.61
C GLY A 14 -40.27 -16.55 -12.47
N GLY A 15 -39.03 -16.61 -12.00
CA GLY A 15 -37.84 -16.19 -12.74
C GLY A 15 -37.77 -14.68 -13.04
N LEU A 16 -38.66 -13.86 -12.48
CA LEU A 16 -38.82 -12.45 -12.86
C LEU A 16 -37.47 -11.71 -12.82
N ILE A 17 -36.75 -11.76 -11.70
CA ILE A 17 -35.46 -11.10 -11.52
C ILE A 17 -34.40 -11.61 -12.52
N LYS A 18 -34.39 -12.91 -12.82
CA LYS A 18 -33.46 -13.49 -13.79
C LYS A 18 -33.79 -13.05 -15.22
N SER A 19 -35.08 -12.93 -15.53
CA SER A 19 -35.56 -12.50 -16.85
C SER A 19 -35.42 -10.99 -17.10
N THR A 20 -35.73 -10.15 -16.10
CA THR A 20 -35.73 -8.69 -16.24
C THR A 20 -34.35 -8.11 -15.95
N MET A 21 -33.67 -8.64 -14.94
CA MET A 21 -32.42 -8.12 -14.43
C MET A 21 -31.27 -9.10 -14.56
N GLY A 22 -31.40 -10.29 -15.18
CA GLY A 22 -30.26 -11.19 -15.36
C GLY A 22 -29.56 -11.69 -14.08
N HIS A 23 -30.21 -11.57 -12.92
CA HIS A 23 -29.65 -11.94 -11.62
C HIS A 23 -30.33 -13.19 -11.03
N PRO A 24 -29.59 -14.04 -10.28
CA PRO A 24 -30.18 -15.18 -9.60
C PRO A 24 -31.22 -14.75 -8.55
N CYS A 25 -32.37 -15.43 -8.48
CA CYS A 25 -33.38 -15.12 -7.48
C CYS A 25 -32.98 -15.65 -6.10
N CYS A 26 -33.45 -15.03 -5.02
CA CYS A 26 -33.17 -15.48 -3.64
C CYS A 26 -33.45 -16.98 -3.45
N HIS A 27 -34.50 -17.51 -4.08
CA HIS A 27 -34.83 -18.94 -4.03
C HIS A 27 -33.77 -19.84 -4.67
N GLU A 28 -33.13 -19.40 -5.75
CA GLU A 28 -32.02 -20.10 -6.42
C GLU A 28 -30.75 -20.10 -5.55
N LEU A 29 -30.57 -19.03 -4.75
CA LEU A 29 -29.43 -18.90 -3.83
C LEU A 29 -29.60 -19.71 -2.55
N LEU A 30 -30.82 -19.77 -2.00
CA LEU A 30 -31.09 -20.47 -0.74
C LEU A 30 -30.85 -21.98 -0.80
N GLY A 31 -30.88 -22.58 -1.99
CA GLY A 31 -30.59 -24.01 -2.21
C GLY A 31 -29.15 -24.33 -2.57
N ARG A 32 -28.30 -23.32 -2.79
CA ARG A 32 -26.91 -23.51 -3.23
C ARG A 32 -25.95 -23.51 -2.06
N THR A 33 -25.09 -24.52 -2.01
CA THR A 33 -23.93 -24.59 -1.11
C THR A 33 -22.64 -24.13 -1.77
N GLU A 34 -22.63 -24.03 -3.10
CA GLU A 34 -21.47 -23.61 -3.88
C GLU A 34 -21.38 -22.08 -4.01
N PRO A 35 -20.17 -21.51 -4.06
CA PRO A 35 -19.98 -20.08 -4.29
C PRO A 35 -20.47 -19.69 -5.69
N LEU A 36 -21.02 -18.48 -5.82
CA LEU A 36 -21.48 -17.95 -7.10
C LEU A 36 -20.32 -17.74 -8.06
N SER A 37 -20.48 -18.24 -9.28
CA SER A 37 -19.57 -18.04 -10.39
C SER A 37 -20.02 -16.87 -11.27
N VAL A 38 -19.10 -16.30 -12.06
CA VAL A 38 -19.41 -15.24 -13.04
C VAL A 38 -20.49 -15.69 -14.03
N ASN A 39 -20.54 -16.99 -14.35
CA ASN A 39 -21.53 -17.57 -15.27
C ASN A 39 -22.95 -17.60 -14.71
N ASP A 40 -23.14 -17.40 -13.40
CA ASP A 40 -24.47 -17.32 -12.78
C ASP A 40 -25.15 -15.97 -13.05
N PHE A 41 -24.40 -14.98 -13.55
CA PHE A 41 -24.87 -13.65 -13.89
C PHE A 41 -24.97 -13.50 -15.40
N HIS A 42 -25.99 -12.79 -15.87
CA HIS A 42 -26.09 -12.47 -17.30
C HIS A 42 -24.88 -11.64 -17.76
N GLN A 43 -24.40 -11.90 -18.98
CA GLN A 43 -23.24 -11.22 -19.59
C GLN A 43 -23.28 -9.68 -19.57
N HIS A 44 -24.46 -9.08 -19.43
CA HIS A 44 -24.58 -7.61 -19.41
C HIS A 44 -24.17 -7.00 -18.07
N TRP A 45 -24.09 -7.82 -17.02
CA TRP A 45 -23.54 -7.45 -15.71
C TRP A 45 -22.10 -7.86 -15.52
N TRP A 46 -21.49 -8.49 -16.53
CA TRP A 46 -20.08 -8.84 -16.42
C TRP A 46 -19.28 -7.55 -16.43
N LEU A 47 -18.64 -7.27 -15.30
CA LEU A 47 -17.67 -6.21 -15.22
C LEU A 47 -16.48 -6.64 -16.07
N HIS A 48 -16.36 -6.09 -17.27
CA HIS A 48 -15.16 -6.23 -18.07
C HIS A 48 -14.01 -5.57 -17.31
N GLN A 49 -13.20 -6.38 -16.63
CA GLN A 49 -11.93 -5.89 -16.14
C GLN A 49 -11.13 -5.45 -17.38
N PRO A 50 -10.65 -4.20 -17.41
CA PRO A 50 -9.76 -3.80 -18.49
C PRO A 50 -8.57 -4.76 -18.48
N PRO A 51 -8.11 -5.21 -19.66
CA PRO A 51 -6.99 -6.13 -19.74
C PRO A 51 -5.81 -5.57 -18.95
N ARG A 52 -5.15 -6.42 -18.16
CA ARG A 52 -3.91 -6.04 -17.49
C ARG A 52 -2.93 -5.61 -18.58
N ILE A 53 -2.54 -4.34 -18.56
CA ILE A 53 -1.53 -3.83 -19.48
C ILE A 53 -0.21 -4.45 -19.04
N VAL A 54 0.17 -5.55 -19.68
CA VAL A 54 1.52 -6.08 -19.58
C VAL A 54 2.33 -5.23 -20.56
N GLU A 55 2.92 -4.14 -20.07
CA GLU A 55 3.87 -3.39 -20.89
C GLU A 55 5.10 -4.29 -21.14
N ASP A 56 5.52 -4.41 -22.40
CA ASP A 56 6.66 -5.24 -22.78
C ASP A 56 7.89 -4.84 -21.96
N ALA A 57 8.47 -5.80 -21.22
CA ALA A 57 9.64 -5.60 -20.37
C ALA A 57 10.90 -5.12 -21.15
N ASN A 58 10.83 -5.06 -22.48
CA ASN A 58 11.89 -4.57 -23.35
C ASN A 58 11.81 -3.07 -23.64
N ASN A 59 10.72 -2.40 -23.22
CA ASN A 59 10.49 -0.99 -23.48
C ASN A 59 10.22 -0.22 -22.18
N VAL A 60 10.89 -0.63 -21.09
CA VAL A 60 10.72 -0.04 -19.77
C VAL A 60 11.28 1.40 -19.82
N PRO A 61 10.42 2.43 -19.74
CA PRO A 61 10.90 3.80 -19.58
C PRO A 61 11.76 3.87 -18.32
N ASN A 62 12.61 4.88 -18.20
CA ASN A 62 13.24 5.17 -16.91
C ASN A 62 12.17 5.11 -15.81
N ILE A 63 12.47 4.47 -14.67
CA ILE A 63 11.52 4.29 -13.57
C ILE A 63 10.83 5.62 -13.23
N GLY A 64 11.55 6.75 -13.28
CA GLY A 64 10.98 8.08 -13.11
C GLY A 64 9.88 8.42 -14.13
N ASP A 65 10.12 8.17 -15.41
CA ASP A 65 9.15 8.41 -16.49
C ASP A 65 7.94 7.48 -16.37
N GLY A 66 8.17 6.23 -15.94
CA GLY A 66 7.12 5.26 -15.66
C GLY A 66 6.20 5.73 -14.54
N LEU A 67 6.77 6.24 -13.44
CA LEU A 67 6.01 6.78 -12.30
C LEU A 67 5.21 8.04 -12.69
N ILE A 68 5.79 8.93 -13.51
CA ILE A 68 5.08 10.12 -14.02
C ILE A 68 3.91 9.71 -14.92
N SER A 69 4.14 8.78 -15.85
CA SER A 69 3.09 8.23 -16.73
C SER A 69 1.96 7.59 -15.92
N PHE A 70 2.31 6.81 -14.90
CA PHE A 70 1.34 6.18 -14.02
C PHE A 70 0.53 7.20 -13.21
N ALA A 71 1.19 8.22 -12.64
CA ALA A 71 0.51 9.29 -11.92
C ALA A 71 -0.51 10.01 -12.81
N ASN A 72 -0.14 10.30 -14.06
CA ASN A 72 -1.03 10.92 -15.04
C ASN A 72 -2.21 9.99 -15.42
N LYS A 73 -1.96 8.68 -15.59
CA LYS A 73 -3.04 7.69 -15.82
C LYS A 73 -3.99 7.64 -14.61
N TYR A 74 -3.46 7.72 -13.39
CA TYR A 74 -4.26 7.68 -12.17
C TYR A 74 -5.11 8.95 -11.99
N THR A 75 -4.59 10.15 -12.26
CA THR A 75 -5.35 11.40 -12.06
C THR A 75 -6.59 11.47 -12.96
N VAL A 76 -6.45 11.08 -14.23
CA VAL A 76 -7.51 11.12 -15.25
C VAL A 76 -8.52 9.97 -15.12
N ALA A 77 -8.18 8.89 -14.40
CA ALA A 77 -9.04 7.71 -14.29
C ALA A 77 -10.30 7.92 -13.42
N ASP A 78 -11.38 7.22 -13.77
CA ASP A 78 -12.60 7.12 -12.96
C ASP A 78 -12.37 6.42 -11.62
N ASN A 79 -13.24 6.67 -10.64
CA ASN A 79 -13.12 6.11 -9.28
C ASN A 79 -13.00 4.58 -9.24
N HIS A 80 -13.75 3.87 -10.09
CA HIS A 80 -13.63 2.41 -10.20
C HIS A 80 -12.21 2.01 -10.64
N ARG A 81 -11.67 2.66 -11.67
CA ARG A 81 -10.34 2.35 -12.23
C ARG A 81 -9.23 2.71 -11.24
N LYS A 82 -9.37 3.82 -10.51
CA LYS A 82 -8.47 4.17 -9.39
C LYS A 82 -8.42 3.08 -8.33
N LYS A 83 -9.57 2.51 -7.97
CA LYS A 83 -9.66 1.42 -6.98
C LYS A 83 -8.98 0.14 -7.46
N VAL A 84 -9.16 -0.21 -8.73
CA VAL A 84 -8.48 -1.36 -9.36
C VAL A 84 -6.96 -1.16 -9.36
N LEU A 85 -6.48 0.02 -9.75
CA LEU A 85 -5.05 0.35 -9.72
C LEU A 85 -4.47 0.26 -8.31
N LEU A 86 -5.18 0.78 -7.30
CA LEU A 86 -4.75 0.68 -5.91
C LEU A 86 -4.65 -0.77 -5.44
N ASN A 87 -5.65 -1.60 -5.75
CA ASN A 87 -5.63 -3.01 -5.40
C ASN A 87 -4.42 -3.72 -6.03
N HIS A 88 -4.07 -3.41 -7.28
CA HIS A 88 -2.89 -3.98 -7.92
C HIS A 88 -1.57 -3.57 -7.23
N ILE A 89 -1.48 -2.36 -6.67
CA ILE A 89 -0.31 -1.93 -5.88
C ILE A 89 -0.23 -2.72 -4.57
N LEU A 90 -1.35 -2.97 -3.92
CA LEU A 90 -1.41 -3.73 -2.66
C LEU A 90 -1.17 -5.23 -2.85
N GLU A 91 -1.46 -5.76 -4.05
CA GLU A 91 -1.20 -7.15 -4.44
C GLU A 91 0.27 -7.41 -4.81
N VAL A 92 1.14 -6.39 -4.84
CA VAL A 92 2.57 -6.56 -5.12
C VAL A 92 3.19 -7.46 -4.05
N PRO A 93 3.84 -8.58 -4.41
CA PRO A 93 4.41 -9.52 -3.45
C PRO A 93 5.40 -8.85 -2.49
N GLU A 94 5.38 -9.25 -1.21
CA GLU A 94 6.29 -8.74 -0.15
C GLU A 94 7.79 -8.90 -0.46
N ALA A 95 8.16 -9.65 -1.50
CA ALA A 95 9.54 -9.78 -1.97
C ALA A 95 10.17 -8.44 -2.39
N MET A 96 9.37 -7.39 -2.57
CA MET A 96 9.80 -6.02 -2.87
C MET A 96 9.63 -5.07 -1.66
N GLN A 97 9.72 -5.57 -0.43
CA GLN A 97 9.88 -4.73 0.76
C GLN A 97 11.30 -4.17 0.85
N ASP A 98 11.44 -3.00 1.49
CA ASP A 98 12.74 -2.43 1.79
C ASP A 98 13.62 -3.46 2.52
N PRO A 99 14.89 -3.63 2.13
CA PRO A 99 15.75 -4.63 2.74
C PRO A 99 15.83 -4.40 4.24
N THR A 100 15.35 -5.36 5.02
CA THR A 100 15.45 -5.27 6.48
C THR A 100 16.93 -5.20 6.86
N PRO A 101 17.36 -4.20 7.63
CA PRO A 101 18.77 -4.05 7.96
C PRO A 101 19.20 -5.20 8.88
N ILE A 102 19.85 -6.22 8.32
CA ILE A 102 20.39 -7.35 9.06
C ILE A 102 21.56 -6.85 9.92
N ARG A 103 21.39 -6.85 11.24
CA ARG A 103 22.47 -6.55 12.18
C ARG A 103 23.43 -7.72 12.26
N THR A 104 24.47 -7.73 11.43
CA THR A 104 25.55 -8.72 11.53
C THR A 104 26.33 -8.52 12.84
N ARG A 105 26.53 -9.59 13.62
CA ARG A 105 27.40 -9.58 14.81
C ARG A 105 28.83 -9.27 14.36
N GLY A 106 29.31 -8.08 14.70
CA GLY A 106 30.67 -7.64 14.38
C GLY A 106 30.89 -6.13 14.47
N ARG A 107 29.83 -5.30 14.42
CA ARG A 107 29.99 -3.85 14.55
C ARG A 107 30.03 -3.44 16.03
N PRO A 108 31.14 -2.89 16.55
CA PRO A 108 31.21 -2.45 17.92
C PRO A 108 30.16 -1.36 18.17
N ILE A 109 29.41 -1.53 19.27
CA ILE A 109 28.49 -0.53 19.81
C ILE A 109 29.34 0.69 20.19
N GLY A 110 29.35 1.72 19.35
CA GLY A 110 30.10 2.95 19.61
C GLY A 110 30.75 3.60 18.38
N SER A 111 30.87 2.91 17.24
CA SER A 111 31.29 3.57 15.99
C SER A 111 30.12 4.36 15.39
N THR A 112 29.88 5.56 15.91
CA THR A 112 28.86 6.51 15.42
C THR A 112 29.25 7.19 14.11
N HIS A 113 30.51 7.11 13.67
CA HIS A 113 30.87 7.49 12.31
C HIS A 113 30.48 6.36 11.36
N ARG A 114 29.37 6.55 10.64
CA ARG A 114 29.12 5.87 9.38
C ARG A 114 29.05 6.92 8.29
N ASP A 115 29.47 6.56 7.09
CA ASP A 115 29.16 7.37 5.92
C ASP A 115 27.65 7.37 5.77
N LEU A 116 27.09 8.58 5.73
CA LEU A 116 25.66 8.78 5.53
C LEU A 116 25.34 8.36 4.09
N SER A 117 24.24 7.64 3.93
CA SER A 117 23.67 7.45 2.59
C SER A 117 23.26 8.80 1.98
N GLN A 118 23.15 8.88 0.66
CA GLN A 118 22.68 10.11 -0.01
C GLN A 118 21.30 10.56 0.50
N TYR A 119 20.42 9.63 0.83
CA TYR A 119 19.11 9.95 1.40
C TYR A 119 19.22 10.54 2.81
N GLU A 120 20.02 9.95 3.69
CA GLU A 120 20.28 10.50 5.03
C GLU A 120 20.96 11.88 4.97
N TYR A 121 21.75 12.15 3.93
CA TYR A 121 22.33 13.46 3.69
C TYR A 121 21.26 14.52 3.37
N VAL A 122 20.36 14.21 2.43
CA VAL A 122 19.22 15.09 2.10
C VAL A 122 18.31 15.28 3.31
N GLU A 123 18.02 14.22 4.06
CA GLU A 123 17.19 14.30 5.26
C GLU A 123 17.85 15.18 6.33
N ASN A 124 19.16 15.07 6.55
CA ASN A 124 19.89 15.95 7.47
C ASN A 124 19.96 17.41 6.99
N LEU A 125 19.93 17.67 5.68
CA LEU A 125 19.86 19.03 5.14
C LEU A 125 18.48 19.66 5.39
N LEU A 126 17.42 18.88 5.22
CA LEU A 126 16.04 19.34 5.41
C LEU A 126 15.67 19.41 6.90
N ASN A 127 16.13 18.44 7.69
CA ASN A 127 15.85 18.25 9.11
C ASN A 127 17.17 18.05 9.88
N PRO A 128 17.97 19.11 10.05
CA PRO A 128 19.24 18.99 10.74
C PRO A 128 19.03 18.52 12.18
N PRO A 129 19.80 17.52 12.65
CA PRO A 129 19.70 17.06 14.02
C PRO A 129 20.00 18.23 14.96
N ARG A 130 19.16 18.42 15.97
CA ARG A 130 19.37 19.46 16.98
C ARG A 130 20.73 19.25 17.64
N ARG A 131 21.62 20.22 17.48
CA ARG A 131 22.93 20.19 18.13
C ARG A 131 22.68 20.26 19.63
N ARG A 132 23.34 19.39 20.40
CA ARG A 132 23.19 19.40 21.86
C ARG A 132 23.78 20.70 22.41
N PRO A 133 23.04 21.46 23.25
CA PRO A 133 23.57 22.65 23.88
C PRO A 133 24.70 22.28 24.84
N CYS A 134 25.60 23.23 25.08
CA CYS A 134 26.68 23.06 26.05
C CYS A 134 26.08 22.87 27.45
N GLY A 135 26.38 21.76 28.13
CA GLY A 135 25.84 21.48 29.46
C GLY A 135 26.29 22.43 30.59
N ARG A 136 27.15 23.43 30.31
CA ARG A 136 27.56 24.46 31.28
C ARG A 136 26.85 25.79 31.06
N CYS A 137 26.88 26.31 29.84
CA CYS A 137 26.30 27.62 29.53
C CYS A 137 24.96 27.54 28.77
N ASN A 138 24.48 26.34 28.45
CA ASN A 138 23.30 26.05 27.64
C ASN A 138 23.27 26.72 26.24
N ARG A 139 24.40 27.26 25.75
CA ARG A 139 24.51 27.79 24.38
C ARG A 139 24.95 26.71 23.40
N GLU A 140 24.52 26.83 22.16
CA GLU A 140 24.90 25.92 21.07
C GLU A 140 26.27 26.27 20.47
N GLY A 141 26.78 25.42 19.57
CA GLY A 141 28.02 25.68 18.81
C GLY A 141 29.31 25.21 19.47
N HIS A 142 29.27 24.76 20.72
CA HIS A 142 30.43 24.23 21.44
C HIS A 142 30.03 23.16 22.46
N ASN A 143 31.00 22.39 22.97
CA ASN A 143 30.77 21.40 24.02
C ASN A 143 31.24 21.92 25.39
N SER A 144 30.94 21.20 26.47
CA SER A 144 31.34 21.61 27.83
C SER A 144 32.85 21.70 28.06
N ARG A 145 33.67 21.04 27.22
CA ARG A 145 35.13 21.05 27.29
C ARG A 145 35.77 22.26 26.58
N THR A 146 35.01 22.94 25.72
CA THR A 146 35.46 24.12 24.96
C THR A 146 34.58 25.33 25.28
N CYS A 147 34.00 25.36 26.48
CA CYS A 147 33.13 26.45 26.91
C CYS A 147 33.98 27.59 27.46
N ASP A 148 33.76 28.82 27.00
CA ASP A 148 34.49 30.00 27.48
C ASP A 148 34.29 30.25 28.99
N LEU A 149 33.20 29.73 29.57
CA LEU A 149 32.97 29.71 31.02
C LEU A 149 33.86 28.69 31.76
N MET A 150 34.85 28.08 31.10
CA MET A 150 35.87 27.28 31.77
C MET A 150 36.89 28.13 32.54
N TYR A 151 37.05 29.41 32.21
CA TYR A 151 38.15 30.26 32.70
C TYR A 151 37.72 31.47 33.54
N VAL A 152 36.48 31.50 34.03
CA VAL A 152 36.01 32.56 34.93
C VAL A 152 35.93 31.96 36.33
N GLU A 153 36.88 32.35 37.21
CA GLU A 153 36.77 32.17 38.67
C GLU A 153 35.70 33.08 39.26
#